data_AF-A0A9D1IK06-F1
#
_entry.id   AF-A0A9D1IK06-F1
#
_cell.length_a   1.000
_cell.length_b   1.000
_cell.length_c   1.000
_cell.angle_alpha   90.00
_cell.angle_beta   90.00
_cell.angle_gamma   90.00
#
_symmetry.space_group_name_H-M   'P 1'
#
loop_
_entity.id
_entity.type
_entity.pdbx_description
1 polymer ?
#
loop_
_entity_poly.entity_id
_entity_poly.type
_entity_poly.pdbx_seq_one_letter_code
_entity_poly.pdbx_strand_id
1 'polypeptide(L)' 'MSVVKGRALPAIGDGQKPVQRRILFDMHEMGLGRPEAKTVKSARVVGDVLG' A
#
# COMPACT_ATOMS: atom_id res chain seq x y z
N MET A 1 -11.90 -11.08 17.17
CA MET A 1 -10.61 -10.35 17.28
C MET A 1 -9.94 -10.10 15.91
N SER A 2 -10.70 -9.67 14.88
CA SER A 2 -10.15 -9.45 13.51
C SER A 2 -10.00 -7.97 13.17
N VAL A 3 -10.99 -7.14 13.53
CA VAL A 3 -11.00 -5.70 13.18
C VAL A 3 -9.93 -4.90 13.91
N VAL A 4 -9.72 -5.16 15.19
CA VAL A 4 -8.82 -4.37 16.05
C VAL A 4 -7.36 -4.53 15.61
N LYS A 5 -6.88 -5.76 15.49
CA LYS A 5 -5.49 -6.06 15.07
C LYS A 5 -5.29 -6.09 13.55
N GLY A 6 -6.33 -6.42 12.77
CA GLY A 6 -6.20 -6.65 11.32
C GLY A 6 -6.66 -5.50 10.42
N ARG A 7 -7.18 -4.40 10.99
CA ARG A 7 -7.67 -3.26 10.19
C ARG A 7 -7.47 -1.91 10.87
N ALA A 8 -7.84 -1.80 12.15
CA ALA A 8 -7.98 -0.51 12.82
C ALA A 8 -6.65 0.03 13.36
N LEU A 9 -5.88 -0.80 14.06
CA LEU A 9 -4.63 -0.38 14.69
C LEU A 9 -3.43 -0.54 13.75
N PRO A 10 -2.52 0.45 13.70
CA PRO A 10 -1.25 0.32 13.01
C PRO A 10 -0.31 -0.64 13.75
N ALA A 11 0.64 -1.23 13.03
CA ALA A 11 1.70 -2.01 13.65
C ALA A 11 2.77 -1.07 14.26
N ILE A 12 3.37 -1.47 15.39
CA ILE A 12 4.35 -0.63 16.10
C ILE A 12 5.66 -0.46 15.30
N GLY A 13 6.03 -1.46 14.49
CA GLY A 13 7.29 -1.44 13.76
C GLY A 13 7.36 -0.41 12.63
N ASP A 14 6.26 -0.21 11.90
CA ASP A 14 6.21 0.69 10.74
C ASP A 14 5.17 1.82 10.89
N GLY A 15 4.31 1.77 11.91
CA GLY A 15 3.22 2.73 12.08
C GLY A 15 2.10 2.61 11.04
N GLN A 16 2.14 1.61 10.16
CA GLN A 16 1.23 1.51 9.02
C GLN A 16 0.06 0.58 9.31
N LYS A 17 -1.12 0.96 8.81
CA LYS A 17 -2.26 0.05 8.73
C LYS A 17 -2.03 -1.00 7.64
N PRO A 18 -2.64 -2.20 7.74
CA PRO A 18 -2.45 -3.26 6.75
C PRO A 18 -2.81 -2.89 5.30
N VAL A 19 -3.69 -1.90 5.08
CA VAL A 19 -4.02 -1.41 3.73
C VAL A 19 -2.91 -0.53 3.15
N GLN A 20 -2.29 0.32 3.97
CA GLN A 20 -1.22 1.22 3.53
C GLN A 20 0.03 0.44 3.15
N ARG A 21 0.34 -0.63 3.90
CA ARG A 21 1.48 -1.51 3.60
C ARG A 21 1.35 -2.16 2.23
N ARG A 22 0.16 -2.66 1.87
CA ARG A 22 -0.11 -3.27 0.56
C ARG A 22 0.10 -2.27 -0.58
N ILE A 23 -0.54 -1.10 -0.47
CA ILE A 23 -0.39 -0.04 -1.48
C ILE A 23 1.08 0.34 -1.71
N LEU A 24 1.85 0.55 -0.64
CA LEU A 24 3.26 0.93 -0.76
C LEU A 24 4.13 -0.20 -1.32
N PHE A 25 3.81 -1.45 -0.99
CA PHE A 25 4.51 -2.62 -1.53
C PHE A 25 4.26 -2.75 -3.04
N ASP A 26 3.01 -2.69 -3.47
CA ASP A 26 2.65 -2.82 -4.89
C ASP A 26 3.20 -1.65 -5.71
N MET A 27 3.16 -0.42 -5.16
CA MET A 27 3.80 0.74 -5.79
C MET A 27 5.33 0.59 -5.92
N HIS A 28 5.96 -0.10 -4.97
CA HIS A 28 7.39 -0.42 -5.04
C HIS A 28 7.68 -1.47 -6.12
N GLU A 29 6.88 -2.52 -6.23
CA GLU A 29 7.00 -3.52 -7.31
C GLU A 29 6.77 -2.91 -8.71
N MET A 30 5.86 -1.94 -8.82
CA MET A 30 5.62 -1.17 -10.04
C MET A 30 6.74 -0.15 -10.37
N GLY A 31 7.73 0.03 -9.48
CA GLY A 31 8.82 0.96 -9.67
C GLY A 31 8.43 2.45 -9.54
N LEU A 32 7.29 2.74 -8.91
CA LEU A 32 6.74 4.11 -8.78
C LEU A 32 7.31 4.89 -7.59
N GLY A 33 8.13 4.26 -6.75
CA GLY A 33 8.74 4.90 -5.59
C GLY A 33 9.95 5.79 -5.90
N ARG A 34 10.40 5.85 -7.15
CA ARG A 34 11.55 6.67 -7.56
C ARG A 34 11.10 8.09 -7.95
N PRO A 35 11.87 9.14 -7.62
CA PRO A 35 11.54 10.52 -8.02
C PRO A 35 11.35 10.69 -9.53
N GLU A 36 12.09 9.89 -10.32
CA GLU A 36 12.08 9.94 -11.78
C GLU A 36 10.96 9.10 -12.41
N ALA A 37 10.17 8.39 -11.61
CA ALA A 37 9.12 7.51 -12.11
C ALA A 37 7.98 8.32 -12.74
N LYS A 38 7.49 7.86 -13.89
CA LYS A 38 6.32 8.48 -14.53
C LYS A 38 5.09 8.23 -13.66
N THR A 39 4.28 9.28 -13.49
CA THR A 39 3.01 9.15 -12.78
C THR A 39 2.06 8.24 -13.57
N VAL A 40 1.46 7.29 -12.87
CA VAL A 40 0.43 6.40 -13.41
C VAL A 40 -0.92 6.77 -12.82
N LYS A 41 -2.00 6.43 -13.52
CA LYS A 41 -3.36 6.68 -13.03
C LYS A 41 -3.64 5.85 -11.78
N SER A 42 -4.28 6.45 -10.79
CA SER A 42 -4.60 5.78 -9.51
C SER A 42 -5.42 4.50 -9.70
N ALA A 43 -6.30 4.47 -10.71
CA ALA A 43 -7.10 3.28 -11.02
C ALA A 43 -6.25 2.04 -11.34
N ARG A 44 -5.06 2.23 -11.93
CA ARG A 44 -4.12 1.13 -12.20
C ARG A 44 -3.56 0.57 -10.90
N VAL A 45 -3.03 1.43 -10.04
CA VAL A 45 -2.47 1.03 -8.74
C VAL A 45 -3.54 0.37 -7.86
N VAL A 46 -4.75 0.92 -7.84
CA VAL A 46 -5.88 0.33 -7.09
C VAL A 46 -6.27 -1.04 -7.66
N GLY A 47 -6.25 -1.21 -8.98
CA GLY A 47 -6.49 -2.50 -9.62
C GLY A 47 -5.46 -3.56 -9.23
N ASP A 48 -4.18 -3.19 -9.27
CA ASP A 48 -3.08 -4.10 -8.91
C ASP A 48 -3.11 -4.49 -7.42
N VAL A 49 -3.48 -3.56 -6.52
CA VAL A 49 -3.61 -3.82 -5.06
C VAL A 49 -4.81 -4.71 -4.71
N LEU A 50 -5.84 -4.73 -5.56
CA LEU A 50 -7.08 -5.49 -5.34
C LEU A 50 -7.09 -6.85 -6.05
N GLY A 51 -6.22 -7.05 -7.03
CA GLY A 51 -6.03 -8.32 -7.75
C GLY A 51 -5.36 -9.38 -6.87
#